data_AF-A0A7V8DGJ7-F1
#
_entry.id   AF-A0A7V8DGJ7-F1
#
_cell.length_a   1.000
_cell.length_b   1.000
_cell.length_c   1.000
_cell.angle_alpha   90.00
_cell.angle_beta   90.00
_cell.angle_gamma   90.00
#
_symmetry.space_group_name_H-M   'P 1'
#
loop_
_entity.id
_entity.type
_entity.pdbx_description
1 polymer ?
#
loop_
_entity_poly.entity_id
_entity_poly.type
_entity_poly.pdbx_seq_one_letter_code
_entity_poly.pdbx_strand_id
1 'polypeptide(L)'
;MVRGGVTGKGKLGDILRTHLIEPALLRADDFEGLFAYRIKTLSDLVAEATGKPVIAAYAPDETERDLDIFDGEGKERDSMVWIP
;
A
#
# COMPACT_ATOMS: atom_id res chain seq x y z
N MET A 1 -39.10 6.39 -5.89
CA MET A 1 -37.82 5.81 -6.34
C MET A 1 -36.80 5.88 -5.21
N VAL A 2 -36.57 4.80 -4.46
CA VAL A 2 -35.37 4.69 -3.62
C VAL A 2 -34.29 4.09 -4.52
N ARG A 3 -33.22 4.83 -4.81
CA ARG A 3 -32.04 4.26 -5.48
C ARG A 3 -31.50 3.18 -4.55
N GLY A 4 -31.67 1.91 -4.93
CA GLY A 4 -31.30 0.76 -4.12
C GLY A 4 -29.82 0.81 -3.78
N GLY A 5 -29.50 1.10 -2.52
CA GLY A 5 -28.15 1.03 -2.00
C GLY A 5 -27.56 -0.37 -2.17
N VAL A 6 -26.24 -0.46 -2.25
CA VAL A 6 -25.47 -1.72 -2.31
C VAL A 6 -25.52 -2.44 -0.96
N THR A 7 -26.71 -2.67 -0.39
CA THR A 7 -26.92 -3.14 0.99
C THR A 7 -27.20 -4.65 1.09
N GLY A 8 -27.03 -5.40 -0.01
CA GLY A 8 -27.04 -6.85 0.07
C GLY A 8 -25.74 -7.34 0.72
N LYS A 9 -25.82 -8.01 1.89
CA LYS A 9 -24.65 -8.57 2.59
C LYS A 9 -23.69 -9.36 1.67
N GLY A 10 -24.22 -10.04 0.66
CA GLY A 10 -23.44 -10.71 -0.39
C GLY A 10 -22.64 -9.75 -1.25
N LYS A 11 -23.29 -8.72 -1.83
CA LYS A 11 -22.65 -7.73 -2.71
C LYS A 11 -21.51 -6.97 -2.02
N LEU A 12 -21.69 -6.58 -0.76
CA LEU A 12 -20.63 -5.94 0.01
C LEU A 12 -19.46 -6.91 0.23
N GLY A 13 -19.74 -8.17 0.59
CA GLY A 13 -18.70 -9.18 0.75
C GLY A 13 -17.89 -9.40 -0.53
N ASP A 14 -18.53 -9.36 -1.69
CA ASP A 14 -17.85 -9.52 -2.97
C ASP A 14 -16.92 -8.34 -3.27
N ILE A 15 -17.37 -7.11 -3.03
CA ILE A 15 -16.53 -5.90 -3.18
C ILE A 15 -15.34 -5.90 -2.22
N LEU A 16 -15.54 -6.34 -0.98
CA LEU A 16 -14.45 -6.42 0.00
C LEU A 16 -13.36 -7.41 -0.45
N ARG A 17 -13.77 -8.55 -1.02
CA ARG A 17 -12.81 -9.56 -1.52
C ARG A 17 -11.98 -9.07 -2.70
N THR A 18 -12.52 -8.22 -3.59
CA THR A 18 -11.70 -7.63 -4.67
C THR A 18 -10.59 -6.71 -4.15
N HIS A 19 -10.71 -6.24 -2.91
CA HIS A 19 -9.70 -5.42 -2.22
C HIS A 19 -8.86 -6.23 -1.23
N LEU A 20 -8.95 -7.57 -1.29
CA LEU A 20 -8.27 -8.50 -0.39
C LEU A 20 -8.63 -8.26 1.08
N ILE A 21 -9.86 -7.80 1.34
CA ILE A 21 -10.42 -7.65 2.68
C ILE A 21 -11.31 -8.85 2.94
N GLU A 22 -10.95 -9.70 3.91
CA GLU A 22 -11.78 -10.84 4.30
C GLU A 22 -12.97 -10.37 5.16
N PRO A 23 -14.22 -10.49 4.66
CA PRO A 23 -15.38 -9.96 5.37
C PRO A 23 -15.63 -10.60 6.74
N ALA A 24 -15.14 -11.81 6.99
CA ALA A 24 -15.25 -12.45 8.30
C ALA A 24 -14.44 -11.70 9.36
N LEU A 25 -13.19 -11.33 9.05
CA LEU A 25 -12.28 -10.62 9.96
C LEU A 25 -12.83 -9.24 10.31
N LEU A 26 -13.34 -8.51 9.30
CA LEU A 26 -13.94 -7.19 9.50
C LEU A 26 -15.21 -7.23 10.36
N ARG A 27 -16.02 -8.31 10.28
CA ARG A 27 -17.23 -8.45 11.10
C ARG A 27 -16.96 -8.94 12.52
N ALA A 28 -15.81 -9.58 12.73
CA ALA A 28 -15.35 -10.01 14.04
C ALA A 28 -14.56 -8.92 14.78
N ASP A 29 -14.41 -7.73 14.17
CA ASP A 29 -13.53 -6.65 14.64
C ASP A 29 -12.07 -7.10 14.81
N ASP A 30 -11.66 -8.13 14.06
CA ASP A 30 -10.29 -8.67 14.08
C ASP A 30 -9.42 -7.92 13.05
N PHE A 31 -9.02 -6.71 13.43
CA PHE A 31 -8.18 -5.87 12.58
C PHE A 31 -6.76 -6.40 12.44
N GLU A 32 -6.21 -7.00 13.49
CA GLU A 32 -4.87 -7.60 13.46
C GLU A 32 -4.83 -8.76 12.46
N GLY A 33 -5.80 -9.68 12.56
CA GLY A 33 -5.97 -10.77 11.60
C GLY A 33 -6.20 -10.24 10.19
N LEU A 34 -6.98 -9.16 10.03
CA LEU A 34 -7.21 -8.53 8.72
C LEU A 34 -5.92 -8.00 8.10
N PHE A 35 -5.10 -7.28 8.86
CA PHE A 35 -3.82 -6.75 8.36
C PHE A 35 -2.85 -7.89 8.01
N ALA A 36 -2.72 -8.88 8.89
CA ALA A 36 -1.87 -10.04 8.65
C ALA A 36 -2.29 -10.80 7.38
N TYR A 37 -3.59 -11.06 7.22
CA TYR A 37 -4.14 -11.69 6.02
C TYR A 37 -3.79 -10.90 4.77
N ARG A 38 -4.08 -9.59 4.77
CA ARG A 38 -3.89 -8.73 3.60
C ARG A 38 -2.42 -8.56 3.22
N ILE A 39 -1.53 -8.36 4.19
CA ILE A 39 -0.08 -8.24 3.96
C ILE A 39 0.46 -9.52 3.32
N LYS A 40 0.05 -10.68 3.85
CA LYS A 40 0.44 -11.97 3.29
C LYS A 40 -0.03 -12.12 1.85
N THR A 41 -1.33 -11.91 1.59
CA THR A 41 -1.88 -12.08 0.23
C THR A 41 -1.22 -11.15 -0.78
N LEU A 42 -0.97 -9.89 -0.41
CA LEU A 42 -0.25 -8.95 -1.29
C LEU A 42 1.21 -9.39 -1.53
N SER A 43 1.91 -9.81 -0.48
CA SER A 43 3.29 -10.30 -0.60
C SER A 43 3.38 -11.51 -1.53
N ASP A 44 2.43 -12.45 -1.42
CA ASP A 44 2.36 -13.63 -2.27
C ASP A 44 2.14 -13.24 -3.75
N LEU A 45 1.21 -12.31 -4.02
CA LEU A 45 0.96 -11.82 -5.38
C LEU A 45 2.20 -11.14 -6.00
N VAL A 46 2.91 -10.33 -5.22
CA VAL A 46 4.15 -9.69 -5.67
C VAL A 46 5.24 -10.72 -5.89
N ALA A 47 5.38 -11.72 -5.01
CA ALA A 47 6.36 -12.78 -5.16
C ALA A 47 6.11 -13.60 -6.42
N GLU A 48 4.84 -13.96 -6.69
CA GLU A 48 4.43 -14.65 -7.91
C GLU A 48 4.73 -13.82 -9.16
N ALA A 49 4.34 -12.54 -9.17
CA ALA A 49 4.52 -11.67 -10.33
C ALA A 49 6.00 -11.36 -10.62
N THR A 50 6.86 -11.32 -9.60
CA THR A 50 8.28 -10.96 -9.75
C THR A 50 9.21 -12.16 -9.84
N GLY A 51 8.74 -13.36 -9.47
CA GLY A 51 9.56 -14.56 -9.34
C GLY A 51 10.64 -14.46 -8.24
N LYS A 52 10.49 -13.52 -7.30
CA LYS A 52 11.44 -13.27 -6.21
C LYS A 52 10.76 -13.47 -4.86
N PRO A 53 11.48 -13.97 -3.85
CA PRO A 53 10.92 -14.06 -2.50
C PRO A 53 10.63 -12.65 -1.96
N VAL A 54 9.41 -12.42 -1.51
CA VAL A 54 9.02 -11.20 -0.80
C VAL A 54 9.09 -11.49 0.70
N ILE A 55 9.89 -10.72 1.42
CA ILE A 55 9.99 -10.83 2.87
C ILE A 55 8.82 -10.06 3.48
N ALA A 56 7.85 -10.77 4.04
CA ALA A 56 6.73 -10.20 4.78
C ALA A 56 7.13 -9.77 6.20
N ALA A 57 8.26 -9.09 6.35
CA ALA A 57 8.65 -8.51 7.63
C ALA A 57 7.74 -7.31 7.89
N TYR A 58 6.90 -7.41 8.92
CA TYR A 58 6.27 -6.25 9.54
C TYR A 58 7.41 -5.42 10.13
N ALA A 59 7.98 -4.51 9.33
CA ALA A 59 8.92 -3.54 9.86
C ALA A 59 8.11 -2.65 10.80
N PRO A 60 8.38 -2.67 12.12
CA PRO A 60 7.72 -1.74 13.02
C PRO A 60 8.13 -0.33 12.58
N ASP A 61 7.14 0.44 12.14
CA ASP A 61 7.21 1.89 11.87
C ASP A 61 8.50 2.30 11.16
N GLU A 62 8.51 2.23 9.82
CA GLU A 62 9.48 3.05 9.09
C GLU A 62 9.28 4.48 9.56
N THR A 63 10.25 5.01 10.31
CA THR A 63 10.17 6.34 10.90
C THR A 63 9.75 7.29 9.79
N GLU A 64 8.57 7.93 9.94
CA GLU A 64 8.07 8.95 9.03
C GLU A 64 9.24 9.91 8.73
N ARG A 65 9.85 9.76 7.56
CA ARG A 65 10.88 10.69 7.12
C ARG A 65 10.11 11.86 6.55
N ASP A 66 10.10 12.97 7.26
CA ASP A 66 9.84 14.28 6.66
C ASP A 66 10.75 14.38 5.44
N LEU A 67 10.18 14.19 4.25
CA LEU A 67 10.87 14.46 3.01
C LEU A 67 10.98 15.98 2.98
N ASP A 68 12.07 16.51 3.55
CA ASP A 68 12.45 17.91 3.40
C ASP A 68 12.36 18.22 1.92
N ILE A 69 11.32 18.97 1.56
CA ILE A 69 11.06 19.45 0.22
C ILE A 69 12.39 20.05 -0.22
N PHE A 70 12.98 19.44 -1.23
CA PHE A 70 14.23 19.89 -1.84
C PHE A 70 14.01 21.35 -2.25
N ASP A 71 14.42 22.30 -1.41
CA ASP A 71 14.40 23.71 -1.76
C ASP A 71 15.54 23.88 -2.74
N GLY A 72 15.21 23.60 -4.00
CA GLY A 72 16.10 23.70 -5.13
C GLY A 72 16.47 25.16 -5.35
N GLU A 73 17.35 25.70 -4.51
CA GLU A 73 18.23 26.76 -4.94
C GLU A 73 19.16 26.15 -5.99
N GLY A 74 18.74 26.25 -7.25
CA GLY A 74 19.59 26.02 -8.39
C GLY A 74 20.79 26.96 -8.32
N LYS A 75 21.87 26.51 -7.66
CA LYS A 75 23.18 27.13 -7.85
C LYS A 75 23.57 26.88 -9.29
N GLU A 76 23.46 27.94 -10.08
CA GLU A 76 24.00 28.05 -11.42
C GLU A 76 25.38 27.36 -11.44
N ARG A 77 25.53 26.38 -12.33
CA ARG A 77 26.83 25.81 -12.63
C ARG A 77 27.62 26.83 -13.45
N ASP A 78 27.96 27.97 -12.87
CA ASP A 78 28.96 28.86 -13.44
C ASP A 78 30.34 28.47 -12.90
N SER A 79 30.88 27.43 -13.51
CA SER A 79 32.32 27.19 -13.59
C SER A 79 32.56 26.16 -14.70
N MET A 80 32.18 26.55 -15.91
CA MET A 80 32.81 25.98 -17.10
C MET A 80 34.28 26.44 -17.07
N VAL A 81 35.15 25.63 -16.47
CA VAL A 81 36.59 25.84 -16.56
C VAL A 81 36.99 25.65 -18.02
N TRP A 82 37.21 26.75 -18.73
CA TRP A 82 37.86 26.75 -20.03
C TRP A 82 39.33 26.40 -19.84
N ILE A 83 39.72 25.19 -20.25
CA ILE A 83 41.13 24.82 -20.40
C ILE A 83 41.46 25.01 -21.88
N PRO A 84 42.48 25.82 -22.24
CA PRO A 84 42.83 26.09 -23.63
C PRO A 84 43.33 24.84 -24.37
#